data_AF-A0A7W1R4Y8-F1
#
_entry.id   AF-A0A7W1R4Y8-F1
#
_cell.length_a   1.000
_cell.length_b   1.000
_cell.length_c   1.000
_cell.angle_alpha   90.00
_cell.angle_beta   90.00
_cell.angle_gamma   90.00
#
_symmetry.space_group_name_H-M   'P 1'
#
loop_
_entity.id
_entity.type
_entity.pdbx_description
1 polymer ?
#
loop_
_entity_poly.entity_id
_entity_poly.type
_entity_poly.pdbx_seq_one_letter_code
_entity_poly.pdbx_strand_id
1 'polypeptide(L)'
;TWYRGGDWVNQWLSIRHVFGILQRIGDDEAAAVIHGGLSAAGATYALPFEPADAARLRASVEVLHDRLGAERFDTLAARGATMPDRTLVSYTLERIGRAVLVVRESG
;
A
#
# COMPACT_ATOMS: atom_id res chain seq x y z
N THR A 1 8.82 12.02 -14.83
CA THR A 1 9.30 10.65 -15.17
C THR A 1 9.28 9.77 -13.92
N TRP A 2 8.12 9.61 -13.27
CA TRP A 2 8.00 8.96 -11.94
C TRP A 2 8.21 7.43 -11.97
N TYR A 3 7.94 6.80 -13.12
CA TYR A 3 8.06 5.34 -13.32
C TYR A 3 9.25 4.93 -14.22
N ARG A 4 9.84 5.88 -14.96
CA ARG A 4 10.93 5.60 -15.93
C ARG A 4 12.23 6.34 -15.66
N GLY A 5 12.30 7.16 -14.61
CA GLY A 5 13.34 8.19 -14.45
C GLY A 5 14.28 8.03 -13.26
N GLY A 6 14.44 6.83 -12.71
CA GLY A 6 15.40 6.58 -11.62
C GLY A 6 14.97 7.11 -10.24
N ASP A 7 13.77 7.67 -10.12
CA ASP A 7 13.26 8.25 -8.88
C ASP A 7 12.46 7.23 -8.05
N TRP A 8 13.15 6.13 -7.70
CA TRP A 8 12.58 4.99 -6.97
C TRP A 8 12.02 5.43 -5.60
N VAL A 9 12.65 6.42 -4.97
CA VAL A 9 12.24 7.03 -3.70
C VAL A 9 10.84 7.64 -3.79
N ASN A 10 10.60 8.53 -4.76
CA ASN A 10 9.30 9.20 -4.88
C ASN A 10 8.19 8.24 -5.32
N GLN A 11 8.52 7.20 -6.09
CA GLN A 11 7.58 6.15 -6.44
C GLN A 11 7.08 5.43 -5.17
N TRP A 12 7.99 4.97 -4.33
CA TRP A 12 7.61 4.23 -3.12
C TRP A 12 6.89 5.10 -2.08
N LEU A 13 7.30 6.35 -1.93
CA LEU A 13 6.59 7.31 -1.10
C LEU A 13 5.14 7.48 -1.56
N SER A 14 4.93 7.59 -2.88
CA SER A 14 3.60 7.71 -3.48
C SER A 14 2.74 6.46 -3.21
N ILE A 15 3.29 5.26 -3.41
CA ILE A 15 2.58 4.00 -3.14
C ILE A 15 2.22 3.88 -1.66
N ARG A 16 3.09 4.35 -0.76
CA ARG A 16 2.79 4.39 0.68
C ARG A 16 1.66 5.35 1.04
N HIS A 17 1.58 6.52 0.40
CA HIS A 17 0.42 7.40 0.58
C HIS A 17 -0.87 6.72 0.12
N VAL A 18 -0.81 5.96 -0.98
CA VAL A 18 -1.96 5.19 -1.48
C VAL A 18 -2.38 4.11 -0.50
N PHE A 19 -1.45 3.38 0.11
CA PHE A 19 -1.76 2.46 1.22
C PHE A 19 -2.61 3.15 2.31
N GLY A 20 -2.19 4.33 2.76
CA GLY A 20 -2.92 5.08 3.79
C GLY A 20 -4.28 5.60 3.31
N ILE A 21 -4.47 5.84 2.01
CA ILE A 21 -5.78 6.20 1.43
C ILE A 21 -6.70 4.98 1.41
N LEU A 22 -6.21 3.84 0.93
CA LEU A 22 -6.98 2.60 0.81
C LEU A 22 -7.51 2.13 2.17
N GLN A 23 -6.68 2.21 3.22
CA GLN A 23 -7.13 1.99 4.59
C GLN A 23 -8.25 2.93 5.05
N ARG A 24 -8.12 4.23 4.75
CA ARG A 24 -9.11 5.24 5.15
C ARG A 24 -10.47 5.02 4.48
N ILE A 25 -10.48 4.46 3.28
CA ILE A 25 -11.71 4.13 2.54
C ILE A 25 -12.20 2.69 2.80
N GLY A 26 -11.53 1.93 3.68
CA GLY A 26 -11.91 0.56 4.04
C GLY A 26 -11.56 -0.50 2.99
N ASP A 27 -10.70 -0.19 2.02
CA ASP A 27 -10.18 -1.16 1.04
C ASP A 27 -9.02 -1.95 1.65
N ASP A 28 -9.33 -2.68 2.73
CA ASP A 28 -8.35 -3.34 3.59
C ASP A 28 -7.58 -4.44 2.85
N GLU A 29 -8.22 -5.15 1.90
CA GLU A 29 -7.55 -6.18 1.12
C GLU A 29 -6.46 -5.60 0.21
N ALA A 30 -6.76 -4.49 -0.49
CA ALA A 30 -5.79 -3.83 -1.34
C ALA A 30 -4.66 -3.20 -0.53
N ALA A 31 -4.97 -2.66 0.64
CA ALA A 31 -3.97 -2.14 1.57
C ALA A 31 -3.01 -3.26 2.04
N ALA A 32 -3.51 -4.47 2.34
CA ALA A 32 -2.67 -5.61 2.71
C ALA A 32 -1.75 -6.05 1.56
N VAL A 33 -2.24 -6.10 0.31
CA VAL A 33 -1.41 -6.41 -0.87
C VAL A 33 -0.30 -5.36 -1.05
N ILE A 34 -0.64 -4.07 -0.96
CA ILE A 34 0.37 -3.01 -1.11
C ILE A 34 1.39 -3.05 0.03
N HIS A 35 0.97 -3.34 1.26
CA HIS A 35 1.88 -3.49 2.40
C HIS A 35 2.92 -4.60 2.18
N GLY A 36 2.50 -5.77 1.68
CA GLY A 36 3.41 -6.86 1.35
C GLY A 36 4.42 -6.48 0.28
N GLY A 37 3.96 -5.80 -0.77
CA GLY A 37 4.82 -5.33 -1.86
C GLY A 37 5.84 -4.28 -1.42
N LEU A 38 5.43 -3.29 -0.61
CA LEU A 38 6.34 -2.30 -0.02
C LEU A 38 7.39 -2.96 0.88
N SER A 39 7.01 -4.00 1.62
CA SER A 39 7.90 -4.70 2.55
C SER A 39 8.97 -5.50 1.81
N ALA A 40 8.59 -6.21 0.75
CA ALA A 40 9.52 -6.94 -0.11
C ALA A 40 10.52 -6.02 -0.84
N ALA A 41 10.06 -4.83 -1.29
CA ALA A 41 10.92 -3.83 -1.92
C ALA A 41 11.88 -3.13 -0.94
N GLY A 42 11.83 -3.44 0.36
CA GLY A 42 12.53 -2.70 1.43
C GLY A 42 11.99 -1.29 1.64
N ALA A 43 10.95 -0.91 0.89
CA ALA A 43 10.38 0.42 0.81
C ALA A 43 9.44 0.77 1.98
N THR A 44 9.03 -0.23 2.79
CA THR A 44 8.24 0.01 4.01
C THR A 44 8.99 0.93 4.98
N TYR A 45 10.33 0.85 5.02
CA TYR A 45 11.17 1.59 5.98
C TYR A 45 12.36 2.37 5.38
N ALA A 46 12.59 2.30 4.05
CA ALA A 46 13.81 2.84 3.42
C ALA A 46 13.86 4.37 3.19
N LEU A 47 12.80 5.11 3.48
CA LEU A 47 12.79 6.58 3.41
C LEU A 47 13.04 7.16 4.82
N PRO A 48 13.69 8.32 4.98
CA PRO A 48 13.88 8.90 6.30
C PRO A 48 12.51 9.05 6.99
N PHE A 49 12.33 8.27 8.06
CA PHE A 49 11.12 8.27 8.87
C PHE A 49 11.28 9.30 9.98
N GLU A 50 10.30 10.19 10.14
CA GLU A 50 10.01 10.64 11.49
C GLU A 50 9.47 9.45 12.30
N PRO A 51 9.91 9.23 13.55
CA PRO A 51 9.46 8.11 14.38
C PRO A 51 7.92 7.98 14.49
N ALA A 52 7.22 9.11 14.46
CA ALA A 52 5.76 9.17 14.47
C ALA A 52 5.13 8.49 13.25
N ASP A 53 5.73 8.60 12.07
CA ASP A 53 5.24 7.95 10.86
C ASP A 53 5.41 6.43 10.88
N ALA A 54 6.46 5.93 11.55
CA ALA A 54 6.69 4.50 11.71
C ALA A 54 5.67 3.89 12.65
N ALA A 55 5.35 4.60 13.74
CA ALA A 55 4.30 4.20 14.67
C ALA A 55 2.92 4.19 14.00
N ARG A 56 2.59 5.25 13.23
CA ARG A 56 1.34 5.31 12.46
C ARG A 56 1.21 4.15 11.49
N LEU A 57 2.27 3.86 10.72
CA LEU A 57 2.27 2.74 9.77
C LEU A 57 2.07 1.39 10.46
N ARG A 58 2.71 1.17 11.62
CA ARG A 58 2.55 -0.08 12.38
C ARG A 58 1.12 -0.25 12.89
N ALA A 59 0.55 0.78 13.51
CA ALA A 59 -0.83 0.75 13.98
C ALA A 59 -1.81 0.51 12.82
N SER A 60 -1.56 1.13 11.67
CA SER A 60 -2.30 0.89 10.43
C SER A 60 -2.29 -0.59 10.00
N VAL A 61 -1.13 -1.25 10.07
CA VAL A 61 -0.99 -2.67 9.74
C VAL A 61 -1.68 -3.57 10.78
N GLU A 62 -1.57 -3.24 12.07
CA GLU A 62 -2.29 -3.94 13.14
C GLU A 62 -3.80 -3.90 12.90
N VAL A 63 -4.35 -2.75 12.51
CA VAL A 63 -5.77 -2.62 12.15
C VAL A 63 -6.15 -3.51 10.96
N LEU A 64 -5.30 -3.64 9.94
CA LEU A 64 -5.58 -4.57 8.82
C LEU A 64 -5.60 -6.01 9.29
N HIS A 65 -4.63 -6.38 10.12
CA HIS A 65 -4.52 -7.73 10.66
C HIS A 65 -5.76 -8.08 11.48
N ASP A 66 -6.24 -7.16 12.33
CA ASP A 66 -7.45 -7.36 13.14
C ASP A 66 -8.73 -7.48 12.29
N ARG A 67 -8.86 -6.66 11.24
CA ARG A 67 -10.07 -6.65 10.39
C ARG A 67 -10.14 -7.82 9.41
N LEU A 68 -9.01 -8.20 8.82
CA LEU A 68 -8.95 -9.28 7.84
C LEU A 68 -8.81 -10.65 8.51
N GLY A 69 -8.24 -10.69 9.72
CA GLY A 69 -7.73 -11.90 10.34
C GLY A 69 -6.37 -12.31 9.77
N ALA A 70 -5.59 -13.02 10.60
CA ALA A 70 -4.20 -13.38 10.32
C ALA A 70 -4.01 -14.10 8.97
N GLU A 71 -4.76 -15.18 8.73
CA GLU A 71 -4.61 -16.00 7.52
C GLU A 71 -4.86 -15.20 6.23
N ARG A 72 -5.91 -14.37 6.24
CA ARG A 72 -6.28 -13.56 5.07
C ARG A 72 -5.26 -12.46 4.85
N PHE A 73 -4.83 -11.79 5.91
CA PHE A 73 -3.78 -10.78 5.86
C PHE A 73 -2.49 -11.36 5.29
N ASP A 74 -2.01 -12.49 5.83
CA ASP A 74 -0.77 -13.15 5.40
C ASP A 74 -0.83 -13.55 3.92
N THR A 75 -1.96 -14.11 3.48
CA THR A 75 -2.17 -14.48 2.07
C THR A 75 -2.06 -13.27 1.14
N LEU A 76 -2.69 -12.15 1.51
CA LEU A 76 -2.70 -10.93 0.71
C LEU A 76 -1.32 -10.24 0.72
N ALA A 77 -0.67 -10.18 1.88
CA ALA A 77 0.68 -9.64 2.01
C ALA A 77 1.69 -10.49 1.21
N ALA A 78 1.61 -11.82 1.29
CA ALA A 78 2.45 -12.72 0.49
C ALA A 78 2.24 -12.50 -1.01
N ARG A 79 0.98 -12.37 -1.45
CA ARG A 79 0.67 -12.01 -2.85
C ARG A 79 1.38 -10.72 -3.26
N GLY A 80 1.27 -9.67 -2.46
CA GLY A 80 1.94 -8.40 -2.71
C GLY A 80 3.46 -8.52 -2.78
N ALA A 81 4.06 -9.25 -1.86
CA ALA A 81 5.50 -9.47 -1.77
C ALA A 81 6.08 -10.21 -2.99
N THR A 82 5.28 -11.04 -3.66
CA THR A 82 5.70 -11.73 -4.90
C THR A 82 5.53 -10.89 -6.17
N MET A 83 4.94 -9.69 -6.08
CA MET A 83 4.76 -8.84 -7.26
C MET A 83 6.07 -8.14 -7.64
N PRO A 84 6.48 -8.21 -8.92
CA PRO A 84 7.51 -7.31 -9.44
C PRO A 84 7.07 -5.84 -9.29
N ASP A 85 8.01 -4.91 -9.11
CA ASP A 85 7.74 -3.48 -8.92
C ASP A 85 6.72 -2.92 -9.94
N ARG A 86 6.90 -3.24 -11.23
CA ARG A 86 5.98 -2.83 -12.30
C ARG A 86 4.55 -3.29 -12.04
N THR A 87 4.38 -4.53 -11.62
CA THR A 87 3.07 -5.12 -11.33
C THR A 87 2.44 -4.46 -10.12
N LEU A 88 3.23 -4.20 -9.08
CA LEU A 88 2.76 -3.51 -7.87
C LEU A 88 2.34 -2.07 -8.17
N VAL A 89 3.08 -1.37 -9.04
CA VAL A 89 2.71 -0.03 -9.54
C VAL A 89 1.39 -0.08 -10.31
N SER A 90 1.27 -0.99 -11.29
CA SER A 90 0.04 -1.14 -12.06
C SER A 90 -1.17 -1.50 -11.19
N TYR A 91 -0.99 -2.40 -10.23
CA TYR A 91 -2.00 -2.77 -9.25
C TYR A 91 -2.44 -1.54 -8.43
N THR A 92 -1.49 -0.76 -7.93
CA THR A 92 -1.76 0.45 -7.14
C THR A 92 -2.58 1.46 -7.94
N LEU A 93 -2.20 1.73 -9.21
CA LEU A 93 -2.93 2.63 -10.09
C LEU A 93 -4.37 2.16 -10.36
N GLU A 94 -4.57 0.86 -10.56
CA GLU A 94 -5.90 0.28 -10.75
C GLU A 94 -6.78 0.49 -9.50
N ARG A 95 -6.25 0.29 -8.30
CA ARG A 95 -6.99 0.48 -7.05
C ARG A 95 -7.39 1.94 -6.84
N ILE A 96 -6.51 2.89 -7.15
CA ILE A 96 -6.85 4.33 -7.12
C ILE A 96 -7.98 4.62 -8.10
N GLY A 97 -7.89 4.10 -9.33
CA GLY A 97 -8.94 4.27 -10.34
C GLY A 97 -10.30 3.78 -9.85
N ARG A 98 -10.34 2.62 -9.20
CA ARG A 98 -11.57 2.09 -8.58
C ARG A 98 -12.07 2.96 -7.43
N ALA A 99 -11.18 3.40 -6.53
CA ALA A 99 -11.55 4.26 -5.40
C ALA A 99 -12.18 5.58 -5.86
N VAL A 100 -11.65 6.19 -6.92
CA VAL A 100 -12.19 7.43 -7.50
C VAL A 100 -13.61 7.24 -8.04
N LEU A 101 -13.93 6.08 -8.62
CA LEU A 101 -15.28 5.79 -9.10
C LEU A 101 -16.28 5.71 -7.93
N VAL A 102 -15.93 5.00 -6.86
CA VAL A 102 -16.78 4.85 -5.66
C VAL A 102 -17.10 6.20 -5.03
N VAL A 103 -16.11 7.10 -4.92
CA VAL A 103 -16.31 8.44 -4.35
C VAL A 103 -17.27 9.28 -5.20
N ARG A 104 -17.22 9.16 -6.53
CA ARG A 104 -18.10 9.91 -7.44
C ARG A 104 -19.54 9.40 -7.44
N GLU A 105 -19.76 8.14 -7.13
CA GLU A 105 -21.10 7.54 -7.04
C GLU A 105 -21.79 7.83 -5.70
N SER A 106 -21.02 8.26 -4.69
CA SER A 106 -21.50 8.50 -3.32
C SER A 106 -21.80 9.97 -2.98
N GLY A 107 -21.61 10.90 -3.93
CA GLY A 107 -21.83 12.34 -3.75
C GLY A 107 -22.78 12.91 -4.79
#